data_AF-A0AB35PM62-F1
#
_entry.id   AF-A0AB35PM62-F1
#
_cell.length_a   1.000
_cell.length_b   1.000
_cell.length_c   1.000
_cell.angle_alpha   90.00
_cell.angle_beta   90.00
_cell.angle_gamma   90.00
#
_symmetry.space_group_name_H-M   'P 1'
#
loop_
_entity.id
_entity.type
_entity.pdbx_description
1 polymer ?
#
loop_
_entity_poly.entity_id
_entity_poly.type
_entity_poly.pdbx_seq_one_letter_code
_entity_poly.pdbx_strand_id
1 'polypeptide(L)'
;YFKEDQLELTPKEFELLLYLGRHKGRVLTRDLLLSAVWNYDFAGDTRIVDVHISHLCDKIENNTKKPIYIKTIRGLGYKLEEPKMNE
;
A
#
# COMPACT_ATOMS: atom_id res chain seq x y z
N TYR A 1 9.45 0.42 -12.70
CA TYR A 1 10.62 -0.41 -12.40
C TYR A 1 10.91 -0.36 -10.92
N PHE A 2 11.34 -1.47 -10.33
CA PHE A 2 11.88 -1.54 -8.97
C PHE A 2 13.19 -2.31 -9.04
N LYS A 3 14.30 -1.71 -8.59
CA LYS A 3 15.65 -2.29 -8.72
C LYS A 3 15.95 -2.81 -10.14
N GLU A 4 15.70 -1.97 -11.15
CA GLU A 4 15.93 -2.28 -12.57
C GLU A 4 14.99 -3.33 -13.18
N ASP A 5 14.17 -4.03 -12.38
CA ASP A 5 13.15 -4.94 -12.86
C ASP A 5 11.84 -4.22 -13.18
N GLN A 6 11.18 -4.63 -14.27
CA GLN A 6 9.85 -4.11 -14.60
C GLN A 6 8.85 -4.58 -13.55
N LEU A 7 8.11 -3.64 -12.96
CA LEU A 7 7.13 -3.93 -11.93
C LEU A 7 5.76 -4.10 -12.58
N GLU A 8 5.23 -5.32 -12.59
CA GLU A 8 3.89 -5.59 -13.07
C GLU A 8 2.87 -5.43 -11.93
N LEU A 9 2.04 -4.38 -12.04
CA LEU A 9 0.97 -4.09 -11.11
C LEU A 9 -0.38 -4.29 -11.79
N THR A 10 -1.34 -4.84 -11.05
CA THR A 10 -2.74 -4.75 -11.46
C THR A 10 -3.22 -3.30 -11.36
N PRO A 11 -4.33 -2.92 -12.02
CA PRO A 11 -4.88 -1.57 -11.89
C PRO A 11 -5.12 -1.15 -10.43
N LYS A 12 -5.65 -2.05 -9.59
CA LYS A 12 -5.95 -1.74 -8.18
C LYS A 12 -4.72 -1.63 -7.30
N GLU A 13 -3.68 -2.43 -7.55
CA GLU A 13 -2.39 -2.26 -6.89
C GLU A 13 -1.75 -0.92 -7.26
N PHE A 14 -1.80 -0.54 -8.55
CA PHE A 14 -1.29 0.75 -8.99
C PHE A 14 -2.06 1.92 -8.38
N GLU A 15 -3.39 1.87 -8.36
CA GLU A 15 -4.24 2.89 -7.75
C GLU A 15 -3.99 3.04 -6.24
N LEU A 16 -3.86 1.91 -5.51
CA LEU A 16 -3.49 1.92 -4.09
C LEU A 16 -2.13 2.58 -3.86
N LEU A 17 -1.12 2.15 -4.62
CA LEU A 17 0.24 2.71 -4.50
C LEU A 17 0.25 4.21 -4.83
N LEU A 18 -0.50 4.64 -5.85
CA LEU A 18 -0.64 6.04 -6.22
C LEU A 18 -1.33 6.85 -5.12
N TYR A 19 -2.41 6.34 -4.52
CA TYR A 19 -3.12 7.02 -3.44
C TYR A 19 -2.26 7.14 -2.18
N LEU A 20 -1.58 6.05 -1.79
CA LEU A 20 -0.58 6.05 -0.74
C LEU A 20 0.55 7.05 -1.03
N GLY A 21 1.04 7.10 -2.27
CA GLY A 21 2.08 8.03 -2.73
C GLY A 21 1.68 9.49 -2.61
N ARG A 22 0.45 9.83 -3.03
CA ARG A 22 -0.13 11.18 -2.89
C ARG A 22 -0.29 11.61 -1.44
N HIS A 23 -0.31 10.67 -0.50
CA HIS A 23 -0.47 10.91 0.93
C HIS A 23 0.69 10.33 1.75
N LYS A 24 1.88 10.29 1.15
CA LYS A 24 3.10 9.79 1.78
C LYS A 24 3.31 10.44 3.15
N GLY A 25 3.70 9.61 4.13
CA GLY A 25 3.90 10.05 5.50
C GLY A 25 2.62 10.19 6.34
N ARG A 26 1.43 9.95 5.78
CA ARG A 26 0.16 9.95 6.52
C ARG A 26 -0.34 8.52 6.76
N VAL A 27 -0.96 8.30 7.92
CA VAL A 27 -1.67 7.04 8.18
C VAL A 27 -3.01 7.10 7.48
N LEU A 28 -3.25 6.17 6.56
CA LEU A 28 -4.52 6.01 5.86
C LEU A 28 -5.26 4.81 6.43
N THR A 29 -6.51 5.00 6.85
CA THR A 29 -7.33 3.92 7.38
C THR A 29 -7.75 2.95 6.27
N ARG A 30 -8.12 1.73 6.64
CA ARG A 30 -8.62 0.74 5.67
C ARG A 30 -9.86 1.24 4.95
N ASP A 31 -10.81 1.83 5.68
CA ASP A 31 -12.02 2.41 5.08
C ASP A 31 -11.70 3.51 4.08
N LEU A 32 -10.75 4.41 4.42
CA LEU A 32 -10.34 5.48 3.51
C LEU A 32 -9.71 4.91 2.23
N LEU A 33 -8.83 3.92 2.36
CA LEU A 33 -8.20 3.26 1.22
C LEU A 33 -9.23 2.50 0.37
N LEU A 34 -10.18 1.83 1.01
CA LEU A 34 -11.27 1.14 0.35
C LEU A 34 -12.11 2.14 -0.46
N SER A 35 -12.61 3.19 0.18
CA SER A 35 -13.43 4.21 -0.46
C SER A 35 -12.69 4.95 -1.58
N ALA A 36 -11.41 5.25 -1.40
CA ALA A 36 -10.64 5.99 -2.39
C ALA A 36 -10.31 5.18 -3.66
N VAL A 37 -10.18 3.85 -3.53
CA VAL A 37 -9.74 2.99 -4.65
C VAL A 37 -10.90 2.17 -5.22
N TRP A 38 -11.87 1.75 -4.41
CA TRP A 38 -13.03 0.96 -4.84
C TRP A 38 -14.35 1.75 -4.89
N ASN A 39 -14.35 3.04 -4.54
CA ASN A 39 -15.52 3.90 -4.37
C ASN A 39 -16.43 3.50 -3.20
N TYR A 40 -17.22 4.47 -2.71
CA TYR A 40 -18.05 4.32 -1.51
C TYR A 40 -19.20 3.30 -1.66
N ASP A 41 -19.63 3.03 -2.90
CA ASP A 41 -20.70 2.08 -3.22
C ASP A 41 -20.22 0.62 -3.23
N PHE A 42 -18.93 0.38 -2.99
CA PHE A 42 -18.40 -0.97 -2.88
C PHE A 42 -18.84 -1.60 -1.56
N ALA A 43 -19.85 -2.47 -1.61
CA ALA A 43 -20.35 -3.25 -0.48
C ALA A 43 -19.38 -4.37 -0.01
N GLY A 44 -18.07 -4.20 -0.23
CA GLY A 44 -17.06 -5.19 0.12
C GLY A 44 -16.35 -4.88 1.42
N ASP A 45 -15.65 -5.91 1.91
CA ASP A 45 -14.93 -5.88 3.18
C ASP A 45 -13.58 -5.18 3.03
N THR A 46 -13.22 -4.35 4.03
CA THR A 46 -11.89 -3.73 4.17
C THR A 46 -10.71 -4.70 4.04
N ARG A 47 -10.92 -6.01 4.26
CA ARG A 47 -9.93 -7.07 4.00
C ARG A 47 -9.39 -7.07 2.57
N ILE A 48 -10.15 -6.58 1.58
CA ILE A 48 -9.64 -6.50 0.20
C ILE A 48 -8.46 -5.53 0.09
N VAL A 49 -8.44 -4.48 0.91
CA VAL A 49 -7.29 -3.55 1.02
C VAL A 49 -6.08 -4.31 1.53
N ASP A 50 -6.25 -5.10 2.60
CA ASP A 50 -5.14 -5.88 3.18
C ASP A 50 -4.53 -6.86 2.16
N VAL A 51 -5.37 -7.53 1.37
CA VAL A 51 -4.92 -8.44 0.30
C VAL A 51 -4.07 -7.71 -0.74
N HIS A 52 -4.56 -6.57 -1.24
CA HIS A 52 -3.83 -5.83 -2.28
C HIS A 52 -2.57 -5.15 -1.71
N ILE A 53 -2.58 -4.73 -0.44
CA ILE A 53 -1.36 -4.26 0.23
C ILE A 53 -0.35 -5.41 0.37
N SER A 54 -0.78 -6.62 0.71
CA SER A 54 0.11 -7.78 0.76
C SER A 54 0.79 -8.02 -0.60
N HIS A 55 0.01 -8.07 -1.69
CA HIS A 55 0.56 -8.25 -3.03
C HIS A 55 1.49 -7.11 -3.46
N LEU A 56 1.16 -5.87 -3.10
CA LEU A 56 2.06 -4.74 -3.32
C LEU A 56 3.38 -4.94 -2.58
N CYS A 57 3.34 -5.30 -1.29
CA CYS A 57 4.53 -5.57 -0.50
C CYS A 57 5.36 -6.72 -1.10
N ASP A 58 4.75 -7.80 -1.56
CA ASP A 58 5.44 -8.91 -2.23
C ASP A 58 6.24 -8.45 -3.46
N LYS A 59 5.81 -7.36 -4.10
CA LYS A 59 6.43 -6.81 -5.31
C LYS A 59 7.44 -5.70 -5.06
N ILE A 60 7.27 -4.90 -3.98
CA ILE A 60 8.09 -3.69 -3.74
C ILE A 60 8.97 -3.77 -2.49
N GLU A 61 8.81 -4.80 -1.66
CA GLU A 61 9.61 -4.97 -0.44
C GLU A 61 10.66 -6.06 -0.65
N ASN A 62 11.90 -5.78 -0.22
CA ASN A 62 12.94 -6.82 -0.19
C ASN A 62 12.64 -7.92 0.83
N ASN A 63 11.92 -7.57 1.89
CA ASN A 63 11.50 -8.48 2.94
C ASN A 63 10.14 -8.05 3.48
N THR A 64 9.09 -8.77 3.11
CA THR A 64 7.71 -8.47 3.51
C THR A 64 7.44 -8.62 5.01
N LYS A 65 8.30 -9.33 5.75
CA LYS A 65 8.23 -9.40 7.23
C LYS A 65 8.84 -8.17 7.91
N LYS A 66 9.63 -7.38 7.17
CA LYS A 66 10.26 -6.14 7.63
C LYS A 66 10.10 -5.06 6.55
N PRO A 67 8.85 -4.67 6.20
CA PRO A 67 8.60 -3.75 5.11
C PRO A 67 9.20 -2.39 5.43
N ILE A 68 9.83 -1.73 4.45
CA ILE A 68 10.47 -0.42 4.62
C ILE A 68 9.69 0.70 3.92
N TYR A 69 8.83 0.38 2.95
CA TYR A 69 8.00 1.34 2.23
C TYR A 69 6.59 1.42 2.79
N ILE A 70 5.86 0.29 2.85
CA ILE A 70 4.47 0.27 3.34
C ILE A 70 4.42 -0.31 4.75
N LYS A 71 4.19 0.56 5.74
CA LYS A 71 4.09 0.17 7.14
C LYS A 71 2.65 -0.09 7.55
N THR A 72 2.42 -1.23 8.21
CA THR A 72 1.17 -1.50 8.92
C THR A 72 1.15 -0.74 10.25
N ILE A 73 0.17 0.14 10.41
CA ILE A 73 -0.15 0.77 11.69
C ILE A 73 -1.29 -0.04 12.30
N ARG A 74 -0.96 -0.89 13.28
CA ARG A 74 -1.89 -1.84 13.89
C ARG A 74 -3.14 -1.13 14.41
N GLY A 75 -4.31 -1.68 14.08
CA GLY A 75 -5.61 -1.13 14.45
C GLY A 75 -6.07 0.09 13.64
N LEU A 76 -5.24 0.64 12.75
CA LEU A 76 -5.57 1.84 11.97
C LEU A 76 -5.56 1.57 10.46
N GLY A 77 -4.43 1.16 9.90
CA GLY A 77 -4.28 1.01 8.45
C GLY A 77 -2.83 1.03 8.01
N TYR A 78 -2.55 1.78 6.94
CA TYR A 78 -1.26 1.73 6.24
C TYR A 78 -0.66 3.11 6.05
N LYS A 79 0.66 3.16 6.03
CA LYS A 79 1.44 4.38 5.81
C LYS A 79 2.55 4.08 4.83
N LEU A 80 2.63 4.88 3.77
CA LEU A 80 3.80 4.87 2.89
C LEU A 80 4.87 5.79 3.46
N GLU A 81 6.09 5.26 3.59
CA GLU A 81 7.26 5.97 4.06
C GLU A 81 8.41 5.82 3.04
N GLU A 82 9.32 6.78 3.06
CA GLU A 82 10.63 6.57 2.43
C GLU A 82 11.48 5.68 3.32
N PRO A 83 12.23 4.72 2.75
CA PRO A 83 13.26 4.04 3.48
C PRO A 83 14.21 5.08 4.06
N LYS A 84 14.48 5.00 5.36
CA LYS A 84 15.59 5.77 5.92
C LYS A 84 16.85 5.19 5.30
N MET A 85 17.50 5.94 4.40
CA MET A 85 18.91 5.73 4.12
C MET A 85 19.60 5.90 5.48
N ASN A 86 20.20 4.82 5.97
CA ASN A 86 21.09 4.94 7.11
C ASN A 86 22.22 5.92 6.70
N GLU A 87 22.47 6.92 7.53
CA GLU A 87 23.75 7.65 7.51
C GLU A 87 24.92 6.69 7.74
#